data_AF-A0A8S0H7K2-F1
#
_entry.id   AF-A0A8S0H7K2-F1
#
_cell.length_a   1.000
_cell.length_b   1.000
_cell.length_c   1.000
_cell.angle_alpha   90.00
_cell.angle_beta   90.00
_cell.angle_gamma   90.00
#
_symmetry.space_group_name_H-M   'P 1'
#
loop_
_entity.id
_entity.type
_entity.pdbx_description
1 polymer ?
#
loop_
_entity_poly.entity_id
_entity_poly.type
_entity_poly.pdbx_seq_one_letter_code
_entity_poly.pdbx_strand_id
1 'polypeptide(L)'
;MTAQMSLPLPAKRARQASRAEIGDRIFVVGGKVLLLVLLGVAVLLPLLAIFWRGFSAEAGQGGGWLAARELVASENFHWLLGNSLKVSLSVAAIVVPLAYLFAYALQRTLIPGKGIWRGLSLLPLMAPSMLPGIALVYLFGNQGMLRGLFAENIYGFWASSSARSSTPFPTP
;
A
#
# COMPACT_ATOMS: atom_id res chain seq x y z
N MET A 1 -34.23 -33.03 62.44
CA MET A 1 -34.98 -31.79 62.15
C MET A 1 -33.98 -30.67 62.32
N THR A 2 -33.54 -29.92 61.31
CA THR A 2 -34.30 -29.00 60.45
C THR A 2 -33.48 -28.71 59.18
N ALA A 3 -34.10 -28.89 58.01
CA ALA A 3 -34.47 -27.83 57.07
C ALA A 3 -33.34 -27.36 56.14
N GLN A 4 -33.25 -28.06 55.00
CA GLN A 4 -32.63 -27.56 53.77
C GLN A 4 -33.37 -26.28 53.33
N MET A 5 -32.70 -25.13 53.44
CA MET A 5 -33.23 -23.83 53.02
C MET A 5 -32.75 -23.55 51.58
N SER A 6 -33.49 -24.06 50.60
CA SER A 6 -33.24 -23.78 49.18
C SER A 6 -33.69 -22.36 48.83
N LEU A 7 -32.73 -21.47 48.59
CA LEU A 7 -32.94 -20.11 48.05
C LEU A 7 -33.39 -20.19 46.57
N PRO A 8 -34.59 -19.71 46.20
CA PRO A 8 -34.96 -19.59 44.81
C PRO A 8 -34.32 -18.32 44.21
N LEU A 9 -33.36 -18.51 43.30
CA LEU A 9 -32.78 -17.40 42.53
C LEU A 9 -33.85 -16.76 41.62
N PRO A 10 -33.89 -15.42 41.51
CA PRO A 10 -34.94 -14.72 40.78
C PRO A 10 -34.75 -14.85 39.27
N ALA A 11 -35.54 -15.74 38.65
CA ALA A 11 -35.59 -15.99 37.20
C ALA A 11 -35.82 -14.73 36.34
N LYS A 12 -36.34 -13.64 36.92
CA LYS A 12 -36.55 -12.35 36.23
C LYS A 12 -35.25 -11.69 35.77
N ARG A 13 -34.15 -11.82 36.53
CA ARG A 13 -32.86 -11.15 36.21
C ARG A 13 -32.16 -11.81 35.01
N ALA A 14 -32.28 -13.13 34.88
CA ALA A 14 -31.74 -13.88 33.75
C ALA A 14 -32.43 -13.54 32.42
N ARG A 15 -33.76 -13.34 32.43
CA ARG A 15 -34.54 -13.06 31.22
C ARG A 15 -34.31 -11.64 30.67
N GLN A 16 -34.05 -10.67 31.55
CA GLN A 16 -33.78 -9.28 31.16
C GLN A 16 -32.35 -9.10 30.62
N ALA A 17 -31.36 -9.81 31.18
CA ALA A 17 -30.01 -9.87 30.64
C ALA A 17 -29.99 -10.45 29.22
N SER A 18 -30.75 -11.52 28.98
CA SER A 18 -30.84 -12.18 27.66
C SER A 18 -31.41 -11.28 26.56
N ARG A 19 -32.45 -10.47 26.84
CA ARG A 19 -33.03 -9.56 25.83
C ARG A 19 -32.14 -8.35 25.52
N ALA A 20 -31.47 -7.79 26.53
CA ALA A 20 -30.52 -6.71 26.34
C ALA A 20 -29.30 -7.16 25.52
N GLU A 21 -28.80 -8.38 25.76
CA GLU A 21 -27.67 -8.95 25.04
C GLU A 21 -27.97 -9.23 23.55
N ILE A 22 -29.20 -9.63 23.21
CA ILE A 22 -29.62 -9.85 21.82
C ILE A 22 -29.70 -8.51 21.07
N GLY A 23 -30.26 -7.47 21.70
CA GLY A 23 -30.35 -6.13 21.10
C GLY A 23 -28.98 -5.51 20.83
N ASP A 24 -28.05 -5.66 21.78
CA ASP A 24 -26.68 -5.14 21.64
C ASP A 24 -25.90 -5.86 20.53
N ARG A 25 -26.05 -7.19 20.44
CA ARG A 25 -25.46 -7.97 19.33
C ARG A 25 -26.02 -7.57 17.97
N ILE A 26 -27.34 -7.32 17.85
CA ILE A 26 -27.95 -6.88 16.58
C ILE A 26 -27.44 -5.48 16.20
N PHE A 27 -27.29 -4.56 17.16
CA PHE A 27 -26.78 -3.22 16.90
C PHE A 27 -25.30 -3.25 16.49
N VAL A 28 -24.47 -4.04 17.17
CA VAL A 28 -23.04 -4.17 16.84
C VAL A 28 -22.82 -4.90 15.52
N VAL A 29 -23.54 -6.01 15.26
CA VAL A 29 -23.43 -6.74 14.00
C VAL A 29 -24.02 -5.93 12.86
N GLY A 30 -25.19 -5.33 13.05
CA GLY A 30 -25.83 -4.44 12.08
C GLY A 30 -24.95 -3.24 11.74
N GLY A 31 -24.36 -2.60 12.75
CA GLY A 31 -23.43 -1.48 12.57
C GLY A 31 -22.14 -1.88 11.84
N LYS A 32 -21.55 -3.04 12.17
CA LYS A 32 -20.38 -3.58 11.46
C LYS A 32 -20.71 -3.90 10.00
N VAL A 33 -21.84 -4.55 9.73
CA VAL A 33 -22.27 -4.89 8.37
C VAL A 33 -22.54 -3.62 7.57
N LEU A 34 -23.24 -2.65 8.15
CA LEU A 34 -23.49 -1.36 7.51
C LEU A 34 -22.18 -0.64 7.17
N LEU A 35 -21.22 -0.59 8.10
CA LEU A 35 -19.90 0.00 7.85
C LEU A 35 -19.13 -0.74 6.75
N LEU A 36 -19.15 -2.07 6.74
CA LEU A 36 -18.49 -2.87 5.71
C LEU A 36 -19.13 -2.65 4.33
N VAL A 37 -20.47 -2.59 4.27
CA VAL A 37 -21.19 -2.28 3.03
C VAL A 37 -20.88 -0.86 2.57
N LEU A 38 -20.91 0.12 3.46
CA LEU A 38 -20.60 1.51 3.13
C LEU A 38 -19.16 1.66 2.63
N LEU A 39 -18.19 1.05 3.32
CA LEU A 39 -16.78 1.03 2.90
C LEU A 39 -16.62 0.34 1.55
N GLY A 40 -17.28 -0.81 1.38
CA GLY A 40 -17.30 -1.54 0.12
C GLY A 40 -17.81 -0.67 -1.00
N VAL A 41 -19.01 -0.09 -0.87
CA VAL A 41 -19.63 0.79 -1.87
C VAL A 41 -18.74 2.01 -2.16
N ALA A 42 -18.19 2.66 -1.13
CA ALA A 42 -17.34 3.83 -1.28
C ALA A 42 -16.04 3.56 -2.08
N VAL A 43 -15.49 2.35 -1.99
CA VAL A 43 -14.28 1.95 -2.73
C VAL A 43 -14.61 1.32 -4.08
N LEU A 44 -15.62 0.45 -4.13
CA LEU A 44 -16.02 -0.27 -5.34
C LEU A 44 -16.63 0.67 -6.39
N LEU A 45 -17.45 1.65 -6.00
CA LEU A 45 -18.05 2.59 -6.95
C LEU A 45 -17.03 3.37 -7.79
N PRO A 46 -16.02 4.05 -7.22
CA PRO A 46 -15.05 4.79 -8.02
C PRO A 46 -14.17 3.85 -8.86
N LEU A 47 -13.82 2.66 -8.36
CA LEU A 47 -13.08 1.67 -9.14
C LEU A 47 -13.89 1.19 -10.35
N LEU A 48 -15.17 0.88 -10.17
CA LEU A 48 -16.08 0.52 -11.25
C LEU A 48 -16.31 1.69 -12.21
N ALA A 49 -16.39 2.92 -11.71
CA ALA A 49 -16.54 4.11 -12.55
C ALA A 49 -15.29 4.35 -13.41
N ILE A 50 -14.08 4.19 -12.86
CA ILE A 50 -12.82 4.27 -13.61
C ILE A 50 -12.74 3.15 -14.65
N PHE A 51 -13.12 1.93 -14.27
CA PHE A 51 -13.17 0.79 -15.18
C PHE A 51 -14.13 1.05 -16.33
N TRP A 52 -15.37 1.46 -16.06
CA TRP A 52 -16.37 1.76 -17.08
C TRP A 52 -15.93 2.91 -18.00
N ARG A 53 -15.32 3.95 -17.44
CA ARG A 53 -14.70 5.04 -18.22
C ARG A 53 -13.57 4.56 -19.14
N GLY A 54 -12.91 3.44 -18.87
CA GLY A 54 -11.94 2.85 -19.78
C GLY A 54 -12.57 2.14 -20.99
N PHE A 55 -13.84 1.74 -20.88
CA PHE A 55 -14.58 1.06 -21.96
C PHE A 55 -15.46 2.01 -22.78
N SER A 56 -15.72 3.22 -22.30
CA SER A 56 -16.47 4.24 -23.04
C SER A 56 -15.74 4.64 -24.33
N ALA A 57 -16.45 4.69 -25.45
CA ALA A 57 -15.90 5.01 -26.77
C ALA A 57 -15.90 6.53 -27.08
N GLU A 58 -16.23 7.37 -26.10
CA GLU A 58 -16.25 8.82 -26.27
C GLU A 58 -14.83 9.39 -26.33
N ALA A 59 -14.58 10.29 -27.28
CA ALA A 59 -13.31 10.99 -27.41
C ALA A 59 -13.02 11.80 -26.13
N GLY A 60 -12.02 11.36 -25.35
CA GLY A 60 -11.66 11.93 -24.05
C GLY A 60 -12.08 11.11 -22.82
N GLN A 61 -12.84 10.02 -23.00
CA GLN A 61 -13.21 9.09 -21.94
C GLN A 61 -12.85 7.64 -22.31
N GLY A 62 -11.57 7.39 -22.60
CA GLY A 62 -11.03 6.03 -22.57
C GLY A 62 -11.11 5.22 -23.86
N GLY A 63 -11.57 5.76 -25.00
CA GLY A 63 -11.36 5.18 -26.35
C GLY A 63 -11.83 3.73 -26.56
N GLY A 64 -12.56 3.17 -25.60
CA GLY A 64 -13.07 1.81 -25.55
C GLY A 64 -12.06 0.71 -25.90
N TRP A 65 -12.58 -0.32 -26.56
CA TRP A 65 -11.83 -1.52 -26.93
C TRP A 65 -10.67 -1.27 -27.91
N LEU A 66 -10.76 -0.21 -28.74
CA LEU A 66 -9.71 0.14 -29.70
C LEU A 66 -8.48 0.72 -29.01
N ALA A 67 -8.69 1.66 -28.07
CA ALA A 67 -7.59 2.22 -27.27
C ALA A 67 -6.91 1.15 -26.40
N ALA A 68 -7.67 0.19 -25.86
CA ALA A 68 -7.10 -0.95 -25.13
C ALA A 68 -6.17 -1.81 -26.00
N ARG A 69 -6.57 -2.07 -27.26
CA ARG A 69 -5.73 -2.82 -28.21
C ARG A 69 -4.48 -2.04 -28.62
N GLU A 70 -4.59 -0.75 -28.86
CA GLU A 70 -3.44 0.10 -29.19
C GLU A 70 -2.45 0.20 -28.02
N LEU A 71 -2.95 0.34 -26.79
CA LEU A 71 -2.12 0.35 -25.59
C LEU A 71 -1.36 -0.96 -25.43
N VAL A 72 -2.05 -2.10 -25.54
CA VAL A 72 -1.42 -3.43 -25.44
C VAL A 72 -0.49 -3.69 -26.63
N ALA A 73 -0.82 -3.25 -27.85
CA ALA A 73 0.05 -3.41 -29.00
C ALA A 73 1.26 -2.47 -28.99
N SER A 74 1.25 -1.42 -28.16
CA SER A 74 2.34 -0.47 -28.09
C SER A 74 3.60 -1.08 -27.48
N GLU A 75 4.75 -0.89 -28.14
CA GLU A 75 6.04 -1.35 -27.63
C GLU A 75 6.43 -0.67 -26.31
N ASN A 76 6.02 0.60 -26.14
CA ASN A 76 6.29 1.36 -24.93
C ASN A 76 5.59 0.76 -23.70
N PHE A 77 4.34 0.29 -23.83
CA PHE A 77 3.62 -0.35 -22.73
C PHE A 77 4.33 -1.62 -22.25
N HIS A 78 4.75 -2.48 -23.17
CA HIS A 78 5.48 -3.70 -22.83
C HIS A 78 6.85 -3.41 -22.21
N TRP A 79 7.56 -2.40 -22.72
CA TRP A 79 8.84 -1.96 -22.16
C TRP A 79 8.69 -1.44 -20.72
N LEU A 80 7.70 -0.57 -20.49
CA LEU A 80 7.38 -0.05 -19.16
C LEU A 80 7.00 -1.16 -18.19
N LEU A 81 6.11 -2.07 -18.62
CA LEU A 81 5.66 -3.20 -17.79
C LEU A 81 6.83 -4.11 -17.41
N GLY A 82 7.69 -4.46 -18.36
CA GLY A 82 8.89 -5.27 -18.12
C GLY A 82 9.87 -4.60 -17.16
N ASN A 83 10.08 -3.29 -17.30
CA ASN A 83 10.94 -2.54 -16.40
C ASN A 83 10.36 -2.45 -14.98
N SER A 84 9.08 -2.17 -14.83
CA SER A 84 8.41 -2.14 -13.52
C SER A 84 8.44 -3.52 -12.84
N LEU A 85 8.24 -4.61 -13.58
CA LEU A 85 8.39 -5.96 -13.03
C LEU A 85 9.82 -6.26 -12.59
N LYS A 86 10.81 -5.96 -13.43
CA LYS A 86 12.23 -6.16 -13.09
C LYS A 86 12.61 -5.38 -11.83
N VAL A 87 12.23 -4.10 -11.76
CA VAL A 87 12.52 -3.24 -10.61
C VAL A 87 11.83 -3.76 -9.35
N SER A 88 10.52 -4.06 -9.41
CA SER A 88 9.79 -4.56 -8.25
C SER A 88 10.32 -5.91 -7.75
N LEU A 89 10.67 -6.84 -8.64
CA LEU A 89 11.29 -8.11 -8.27
C LEU A 89 12.68 -7.93 -7.66
N SER A 90 13.50 -7.06 -8.23
CA SER A 90 14.84 -6.77 -7.70
C SER A 90 14.77 -6.14 -6.31
N VAL A 91 13.85 -5.19 -6.11
CA VAL A 91 13.60 -4.58 -4.81
C VAL A 91 13.07 -5.61 -3.82
N ALA A 92 12.09 -6.43 -4.19
CA ALA A 92 11.55 -7.47 -3.31
C ALA A 92 12.63 -8.49 -2.90
N ALA A 93 13.47 -8.93 -3.84
CA ALA A 93 14.54 -9.88 -3.58
C ALA A 93 15.58 -9.36 -2.57
N ILE A 94 15.81 -8.05 -2.51
CA ILE A 94 16.76 -7.42 -1.56
C ILE A 94 16.06 -7.05 -0.25
N VAL A 95 14.89 -6.41 -0.33
CA VAL A 95 14.17 -5.89 0.84
C VAL A 95 13.60 -7.02 1.70
N VAL A 96 13.06 -8.10 1.11
CA VAL A 96 12.45 -9.19 1.87
C VAL A 96 13.45 -9.88 2.79
N PRO A 97 14.64 -10.33 2.33
CA PRO A 97 15.64 -10.92 3.22
C PRO A 97 16.13 -9.97 4.31
N LEU A 98 16.36 -8.69 3.97
CA LEU A 98 16.79 -7.68 4.94
C LEU A 98 15.72 -7.40 6.00
N ALA A 99 14.47 -7.22 5.58
CA ALA A 99 13.33 -7.02 6.48
C ALA A 99 13.12 -8.24 7.38
N TYR A 100 13.24 -9.45 6.82
CA TYR A 100 13.14 -10.68 7.58
C TYR A 100 14.26 -10.81 8.61
N LEU A 101 15.52 -10.54 8.23
CA LEU A 101 16.66 -10.58 9.14
C LEU A 101 16.51 -9.54 10.26
N PHE A 102 16.06 -8.33 9.93
CA PHE A 102 15.79 -7.27 10.90
C PHE A 102 14.66 -7.65 11.88
N ALA A 103 13.55 -8.19 11.37
CA ALA A 103 12.44 -8.68 12.20
C ALA A 103 12.88 -9.86 13.08
N TYR A 104 13.67 -10.79 12.53
CA TYR A 104 14.23 -11.92 13.26
C TYR A 104 15.15 -11.47 14.39
N ALA A 105 16.06 -10.53 14.13
CA ALA A 105 16.91 -9.94 15.16
C ALA A 105 16.07 -9.27 16.26
N LEU A 106 15.09 -8.46 15.90
CA LEU A 106 14.26 -7.76 16.90
C LEU A 106 13.40 -8.72 17.77
N GLN A 107 13.04 -9.88 17.22
CA GLN A 107 12.17 -10.85 17.90
C GLN A 107 12.96 -11.92 18.67
N ARG A 108 14.14 -12.34 18.19
CA ARG A 108 14.92 -13.45 18.76
C ARG A 108 16.17 -13.03 19.50
N THR A 109 16.75 -11.86 19.24
CA THR A 109 17.93 -11.38 19.99
C THR A 109 17.55 -10.29 20.99
N LEU A 110 18.16 -10.37 22.19
CA LEU A 110 18.03 -9.35 23.25
C LEU A 110 18.93 -8.15 22.91
N ILE A 111 18.64 -7.46 21.80
CA ILE A 111 19.41 -6.29 21.39
C ILE A 111 19.17 -5.17 22.43
N PRO A 112 20.22 -4.60 23.04
CA PRO A 112 20.06 -3.45 23.93
C PRO A 112 19.45 -2.28 23.14
N GLY A 113 18.42 -1.64 23.71
CA GLY A 113 17.75 -0.49 23.06
C GLY A 113 16.61 -0.84 22.09
N LYS A 114 15.91 -1.97 22.27
CA LYS A 114 14.74 -2.41 21.46
C LYS A 114 13.71 -1.30 21.15
N GLY A 115 13.51 -0.35 22.06
CA GLY A 115 12.61 0.80 21.87
C GLY A 115 13.10 1.79 20.81
N ILE A 116 14.43 2.01 20.70
CA ILE A 116 15.03 2.91 19.71
C ILE A 116 14.92 2.30 18.32
N TRP A 117 15.25 1.01 18.16
CA TRP A 117 15.13 0.30 16.88
C TRP A 117 13.68 0.26 16.38
N ARG A 118 12.71 0.11 17.30
CA ARG A 118 11.28 0.17 16.98
C ARG A 118 10.82 1.59 16.64
N GLY A 119 11.37 2.61 17.29
CA GLY A 119 11.14 4.01 16.92
C GLY A 119 11.69 4.34 15.54
N LEU A 120 12.90 3.84 15.21
CA LEU A 120 13.53 4.02 13.91
C LEU A 120 12.71 3.37 12.77
N SER A 121 12.05 2.24 13.03
CA SER A 121 11.14 1.62 12.04
C SER A 121 9.80 2.34 11.90
N LEU A 122 9.42 3.19 12.86
CA LEU A 122 8.22 4.03 12.79
C LEU A 122 8.52 5.41 12.18
N LEU A 123 9.78 5.85 12.18
CA LEU A 123 10.19 7.10 11.54
C LEU A 123 9.75 7.20 10.08
N PRO A 124 9.83 6.17 9.22
CA PRO A 124 9.33 6.22 7.84
C PRO A 124 7.82 6.40 7.73
N LEU A 125 7.06 6.00 8.75
CA LEU A 125 5.61 6.19 8.79
C LEU A 125 5.24 7.61 9.24
N MET A 126 6.09 8.23 10.05
CA MET A 126 5.96 9.63 10.48
C MET A 126 6.56 10.60 9.44
N ALA A 127 7.59 10.17 8.72
CA ALA A 127 8.17 10.90 7.61
C ALA A 127 7.20 10.79 6.43
N PRO A 128 6.57 11.90 6.01
CA PRO A 128 5.61 11.89 4.90
C PRO A 128 6.26 11.34 3.63
N SER A 129 5.47 10.72 2.74
CA SER A 129 5.95 10.01 1.54
C SER A 129 6.90 10.82 0.63
N MET A 130 6.88 12.15 0.74
CA MET A 130 7.74 13.06 0.00
C MET A 130 9.18 13.16 0.56
N LEU A 131 9.35 13.01 1.88
CA LEU A 131 10.64 13.21 2.55
C LEU A 131 11.72 12.21 2.08
N PRO A 132 11.42 10.89 1.98
CA PRO A 132 12.39 9.92 1.47
C PRO A 132 12.81 10.20 0.03
N GLY A 133 11.89 10.65 -0.82
CA GLY A 133 12.17 10.99 -2.21
C GLY A 133 13.12 12.18 -2.34
N ILE A 134 12.86 13.26 -1.60
CA ILE A 134 13.71 14.45 -1.60
C ILE A 134 15.08 14.14 -0.97
N ALA A 135 15.13 13.37 0.11
CA ALA A 135 16.37 12.95 0.76
C ALA A 135 17.25 12.10 -0.16
N LEU A 136 16.66 11.18 -0.95
CA LEU A 136 17.38 10.39 -1.96
C LEU A 136 17.97 11.29 -3.06
N VAL A 137 17.21 12.28 -3.54
CA VAL A 137 17.71 13.27 -4.51
C VAL A 137 18.83 14.11 -3.91
N TYR A 138 18.79 14.49 -2.63
CA TYR A 138 19.90 15.21 -1.99
C TYR A 138 21.11 14.32 -1.71
N LEU A 139 20.93 13.03 -1.44
CA LEU A 139 22.02 12.12 -1.13
C LEU A 139 22.77 11.68 -2.40
N PHE A 140 22.04 11.42 -3.49
CA PHE A 140 22.56 10.91 -4.77
C PHE A 140 22.48 11.90 -5.95
N GLY A 141 21.96 13.11 -5.74
CA GLY A 141 21.88 14.13 -6.79
C GLY A 141 23.21 14.81 -7.09
N ASN A 142 23.19 15.70 -8.09
CA ASN A 142 24.38 16.36 -8.64
C ASN A 142 25.20 17.18 -7.63
N GLN A 143 24.64 17.51 -6.46
CA GLN A 143 25.27 18.25 -5.36
C GLN A 143 25.25 17.46 -4.02
N GLY A 144 25.06 16.14 -4.07
CA GLY A 144 24.90 15.31 -2.88
C GLY A 144 26.19 14.86 -2.20
N MET A 145 26.07 14.50 -0.92
CA MET A 145 27.21 14.12 -0.05
C MET A 145 27.95 12.86 -0.50
N LEU A 146 27.30 11.97 -1.27
CA LEU A 146 27.91 10.72 -1.77
C LEU A 146 28.51 10.82 -3.19
N ARG A 147 28.53 12.01 -3.80
CA ARG A 147 29.07 12.22 -5.16
C ARG A 147 30.55 11.84 -5.30
N GLY A 148 31.33 11.92 -4.22
CA GLY A 148 32.75 11.56 -4.22
C GLY A 148 33.04 10.05 -4.24
N LEU A 149 32.06 9.20 -3.90
CA LEU A 149 32.23 7.74 -3.82
C LEU A 149 31.64 6.99 -5.02
N PHE A 150 30.66 7.58 -5.71
CA PHE A 150 30.06 7.03 -6.93
C PHE A 150 30.33 8.00 -8.08
N ALA A 151 31.39 7.74 -8.84
CA ALA A 151 31.88 8.61 -9.91
C ALA A 151 30.88 8.82 -11.08
N GLU A 152 29.80 8.05 -11.12
CA GLU A 152 28.81 8.12 -12.19
C GLU A 152 27.41 8.45 -11.65
N ASN A 153 26.91 9.57 -12.15
CA ASN A 153 25.63 10.15 -11.83
C ASN A 153 24.51 9.21 -12.30
N ILE A 154 23.94 8.41 -11.39
CA ILE A 154 22.92 7.38 -11.69
C ILE A 154 21.71 7.98 -12.44
N TYR A 155 21.36 9.23 -12.14
CA TYR A 155 20.26 9.94 -12.83
C TYR A 155 20.69 10.63 -14.14
N GLY A 156 21.97 11.00 -14.29
CA GLY A 156 22.47 11.69 -15.49
C GLY A 156 22.95 10.76 -16.61
N PHE A 157 23.56 9.63 -16.28
CA PHE A 157 24.13 8.69 -17.26
C PHE A 157 23.04 7.97 -18.06
N TRP A 158 22.04 7.40 -17.39
CA TRP A 158 20.91 6.74 -18.05
C TRP A 158 20.00 7.70 -18.81
N ALA A 159 19.73 8.89 -18.25
CA ALA A 159 18.91 9.90 -18.92
C ALA A 159 19.61 10.48 -20.17
N SER A 160 20.94 10.69 -20.12
CA SER A 160 21.71 11.20 -21.27
C SER A 160 21.91 10.13 -22.36
N SER A 161 22.14 8.87 -21.99
CA SER A 161 22.35 7.80 -22.96
C SER A 161 21.07 7.40 -23.70
N SER A 162 19.91 7.47 -23.05
CA SER A 162 18.60 7.24 -23.69
C SER A 162 18.09 8.44 -24.49
N ALA A 163 18.42 9.68 -24.09
CA ALA A 163 18.07 10.87 -24.85
C ALA A 163 18.78 10.97 -26.22
N ARG A 164 19.94 10.30 -26.39
CA ARG A 164 20.75 10.36 -27.61
C ARG A 164 20.32 9.38 -28.72
N SER A 165 19.43 8.43 -28.45
CA SER A 165 18.97 7.45 -29.46
C SER A 165 17.59 7.75 -30.04
N SER A 166 16.86 8.74 -29.52
CA SER A 166 15.47 9.04 -29.90
C SER A 166 15.28 10.45 -30.43
N THR A 167 16.07 10.88 -31.41
CA THR A 167 15.70 12.00 -32.28
C THR A 167 16.02 11.68 -33.74
N PRO A 168 15.00 11.34 -34.54
CA PRO A 168 15.00 11.71 -35.93
C PRO A 168 13.70 12.47 -36.21
N PHE A 169 13.62 13.74 -35.80
CA PHE A 169 12.62 14.64 -36.37
C PHE A 169 13.26 16.00 -36.62
N PRO A 170 13.70 16.28 -37.87
CA PRO A 170 13.96 17.62 -38.30
C PRO A 170 12.61 18.32 -38.51
N THR A 171 12.36 19.40 -37.79
CA THR A 171 11.29 20.34 -38.16
C THR A 171 11.88 21.41 -39.08
N PRO A 172 11.13 21.86 -40.11
CA PRO A 172 11.57 22.81 -41.14
C PRO A 172 11.84 24.22 -40.60
#